data_AF-A0A0C3Q5I0-F1
#
_entry.id   AF-A0A0C3Q5I0-F1
#
_cell.length_a   1.000
_cell.length_b   1.000
_cell.length_c   1.000
_cell.angle_alpha   90.00
_cell.angle_beta   90.00
_cell.angle_gamma   90.00
#
_symmetry.space_group_name_H-M   'P 1'
#
loop_
_entity.id
_entity.type
_entity.pdbx_description
1 polymer ?
#
loop_
_entity_poly.entity_id
_entity_poly.type
_entity_poly.pdbx_seq_one_letter_code
_entity_poly.pdbx_strand_id
1 'polypeptide(L)'
;MSLAPFFTAISVSPAADRDPSAPRPAHHANDTKSLFVNPWASFRTQTISSLMKFMYGAVSHPPAVPEDFSTKLGLRKPDFGYNNTTSESTTPADTNKSSMKATWLGHACFLLELPSPDGATRGARILFDPVFSNRCSPFSFMGPARHIPPPCKLEELPSVDIVVISHNHYDHLDTHSITTLDKLFRPHFFAPLNNGAYFKANKHHYVSGSGVSIDGQDHV
;
A
#
# COMPACT_ATOMS: atom_id res chain seq x y z
N MET A 1 -35.13 -0.16 19.73
CA MET A 1 -34.21 0.87 19.18
C MET A 1 -33.00 0.14 18.61
N SER A 2 -32.86 0.09 17.29
CA SER A 2 -31.69 -0.52 16.64
C SER A 2 -30.59 0.55 16.59
N LEU A 3 -29.50 0.32 17.33
CA LEU A 3 -28.30 1.15 17.22
C LEU A 3 -27.75 1.00 15.80
N ALA A 4 -27.64 2.12 15.08
CA ALA A 4 -26.93 2.13 13.80
C ALA A 4 -25.49 1.65 14.04
N PRO A 5 -24.90 0.82 13.16
CA PRO A 5 -23.51 0.43 13.31
C PRO A 5 -22.64 1.69 13.22
N PHE A 6 -21.82 1.94 14.23
CA PHE A 6 -20.80 2.98 14.18
C PHE A 6 -19.73 2.57 13.18
N PHE A 7 -19.80 3.11 11.96
CA PHE A 7 -18.75 2.96 10.96
C PHE A 7 -17.69 4.03 11.17
N THR A 8 -16.41 3.64 11.20
CA THR A 8 -15.32 4.60 11.00
C THR A 8 -15.38 5.07 9.56
N ALA A 9 -15.78 6.32 9.33
CA ALA A 9 -15.69 6.96 8.03
C ALA A 9 -14.33 7.65 7.91
N ILE A 10 -13.58 7.32 6.86
CA ILE A 10 -12.35 8.04 6.51
C ILE A 10 -12.70 9.03 5.39
N SER A 11 -12.47 10.31 5.63
CA SER A 11 -12.53 11.34 4.60
C SER A 11 -11.11 11.67 4.16
N VAL A 12 -10.93 11.84 2.85
CA VAL A 12 -9.66 12.29 2.27
C VAL A 12 -9.90 13.65 1.64
N SER A 13 -9.24 14.66 2.18
CA SER A 13 -9.20 16.01 1.62
C SER A 13 -7.88 16.23 0.90
N PRO A 14 -7.87 16.89 -0.27
CA PRO A 14 -6.63 17.40 -0.86
C PRO A 14 -5.95 18.34 0.15
N ALA A 15 -4.62 18.32 0.26
CA ALA A 15 -3.96 19.41 0.95
C ALA A 15 -4.27 20.71 0.22
N ALA A 16 -4.17 21.83 0.95
CA ALA A 16 -4.11 23.14 0.32
C ALA A 16 -3.07 23.09 -0.81
N ASP A 17 -3.48 23.58 -1.98
CA ASP A 17 -2.57 23.70 -3.12
C ASP A 17 -1.33 24.46 -2.65
N ARG A 18 -0.16 23.92 -2.99
CA ARG A 18 1.11 24.61 -2.76
C ARG A 18 0.99 26.02 -3.33
N ASP A 19 1.43 27.04 -2.57
CA ASP A 19 1.41 28.46 -2.96
C ASP A 19 1.51 28.61 -4.49
N PRO A 20 0.48 29.14 -5.17
CA PRO A 20 0.47 29.26 -6.63
C PRO A 20 1.65 30.04 -7.19
N SER A 21 2.28 30.89 -6.37
CA SER A 21 3.47 31.67 -6.71
C SER A 21 4.78 30.93 -6.48
N ALA A 22 4.77 29.80 -5.77
CA ALA A 22 5.97 29.00 -5.53
C ALA A 22 6.52 28.43 -6.84
N PRO A 23 7.85 28.44 -7.03
CA PRO A 23 8.47 27.91 -8.23
C PRO A 23 8.13 26.43 -8.42
N ARG A 24 7.86 26.06 -9.67
CA ARG A 24 7.49 24.69 -10.05
C ARG A 24 8.55 23.69 -9.59
N PRO A 25 8.17 22.58 -8.91
CA PRO A 25 9.13 21.54 -8.57
C PRO A 25 9.76 20.91 -9.82
N ALA A 26 11.05 20.61 -9.75
CA ALA A 26 11.82 20.04 -10.85
C ALA A 26 11.27 18.72 -11.40
N HIS A 27 10.47 17.99 -10.61
CA HIS A 27 9.90 16.71 -10.99
C HIS A 27 8.56 16.80 -11.75
N HIS A 28 7.98 17.99 -11.95
CA HIS A 28 6.82 18.16 -12.82
C HIS A 28 7.27 18.22 -14.29
N ALA A 29 6.73 17.36 -15.15
CA ALA A 29 7.11 17.30 -16.56
C ALA A 29 6.21 18.14 -17.48
N ASN A 30 5.09 18.68 -16.96
CA ASN A 30 4.20 19.57 -17.69
C ASN A 30 3.56 20.64 -16.77
N ASP A 31 2.96 21.65 -17.40
CA ASP A 31 2.35 22.78 -16.70
C ASP A 31 1.07 22.40 -15.93
N THR A 32 0.41 21.31 -16.35
CA THR A 32 -0.79 20.79 -15.69
C THR A 32 -0.50 19.96 -14.43
N LYS A 33 0.76 19.90 -13.97
CA LYS A 33 1.21 19.15 -12.78
C LYS A 33 0.78 17.67 -12.78
N SER A 34 0.55 17.09 -13.95
CA SER A 34 -0.02 15.75 -14.11
C SER A 34 1.01 14.72 -14.56
N LEU A 35 2.16 15.17 -15.05
CA LEU A 35 3.27 14.32 -15.47
C LEU A 35 4.47 14.47 -14.53
N PHE A 36 5.15 13.35 -14.33
CA PHE A 36 6.34 13.23 -13.49
C PHE A 36 7.58 12.98 -14.35
N VAL A 37 8.68 13.65 -14.01
CA VAL A 37 10.04 13.31 -14.48
C VAL A 37 10.94 13.15 -13.26
N ASN A 38 11.82 12.16 -13.30
CA ASN A 38 12.79 11.99 -12.22
C ASN A 38 13.84 13.12 -12.30
N PRO A 39 13.95 13.99 -11.27
CA PRO A 39 14.83 15.15 -11.32
C PRO A 39 16.29 14.83 -10.94
N TRP A 40 16.58 13.60 -10.52
CA TRP A 40 17.88 13.23 -9.97
C TRP A 40 18.88 12.92 -11.08
N ALA A 41 20.08 13.50 -11.02
CA ALA A 41 21.14 13.28 -12.01
C ALA A 41 21.60 11.81 -12.11
N SER A 42 21.35 11.01 -11.06
CA SER A 42 21.60 9.56 -11.03
C SER A 42 20.58 8.75 -11.84
N PHE A 43 19.44 9.33 -12.21
CA PHE A 43 18.43 8.63 -12.99
C PHE A 43 18.98 8.20 -14.36
N ARG A 44 18.64 6.98 -14.75
CA ARG A 44 18.96 6.39 -16.05
C ARG A 44 17.72 5.67 -16.55
N THR A 45 17.33 5.91 -17.79
CA THR A 45 16.28 5.12 -18.44
C THR A 45 16.79 3.70 -18.62
N GLN A 46 16.06 2.73 -18.06
CA GLN A 46 16.38 1.33 -18.30
C GLN A 46 16.05 1.00 -19.75
N THR A 47 17.03 0.47 -20.47
CA THR A 47 16.86 0.09 -21.88
C THR A 47 16.45 -1.38 -21.98
N ILE A 48 15.95 -1.79 -23.13
CA ILE A 48 15.71 -3.22 -23.43
C ILE A 48 17.00 -4.03 -23.24
N SER A 49 18.17 -3.46 -23.60
CA SER A 49 19.46 -4.12 -23.35
C SER A 49 19.74 -4.31 -21.85
N SER A 50 19.41 -3.31 -21.01
CA SER A 50 19.53 -3.43 -19.55
C SER A 50 18.64 -4.55 -19.01
N LEU A 51 17.40 -4.64 -19.49
CA LEU A 51 16.48 -5.74 -19.15
C LEU A 51 17.03 -7.10 -19.60
N MET A 52 17.51 -7.22 -20.84
CA MET A 52 18.07 -8.48 -21.35
C MET A 52 19.31 -8.91 -20.58
N LYS A 53 20.20 -7.99 -20.21
CA LYS A 53 21.36 -8.27 -19.36
C LYS A 53 20.96 -8.72 -17.97
N PHE A 54 19.96 -8.07 -17.36
CA PHE A 54 19.42 -8.49 -16.07
C PHE A 54 18.83 -9.91 -16.15
N MET A 55 18.01 -10.19 -17.15
CA MET A 55 17.40 -11.51 -17.36
C MET A 55 18.46 -12.59 -17.59
N TYR A 56 19.45 -12.31 -18.44
CA TYR A 56 20.58 -13.22 -18.65
C TYR A 56 21.35 -13.46 -17.36
N GLY A 57 21.66 -12.41 -16.60
CA GLY A 57 22.33 -12.51 -15.29
C GLY A 57 21.55 -13.33 -14.29
N ALA A 58 20.23 -13.11 -14.17
CA ALA A 58 19.36 -13.85 -13.27
C ALA A 58 19.28 -15.36 -13.60
N VAL A 59 19.36 -15.71 -14.90
CA VAL A 59 19.35 -17.11 -15.35
C VAL A 59 20.73 -17.76 -15.24
N SER A 60 21.80 -17.03 -15.58
CA SER A 60 23.17 -17.56 -15.61
C SER A 60 23.84 -17.58 -14.23
N HIS A 61 23.46 -16.67 -13.34
CA HIS A 61 24.04 -16.50 -12.01
C HIS A 61 22.91 -16.20 -11.00
N PRO A 62 22.01 -17.16 -10.75
CA PRO A 62 20.95 -16.94 -9.79
C PRO A 62 21.57 -16.69 -8.39
N PRO A 63 21.02 -15.76 -7.60
CA PRO A 63 21.48 -15.57 -6.24
C PRO A 63 21.34 -16.87 -5.46
N ALA A 64 22.36 -17.24 -4.69
CA ALA A 64 22.30 -18.41 -3.83
C ALA A 64 21.27 -18.15 -2.72
N VAL A 65 20.22 -18.98 -2.67
CA VAL A 65 19.21 -18.94 -1.61
C VAL A 65 19.55 -20.05 -0.62
N PRO A 66 19.81 -19.73 0.67
CA PRO A 66 20.06 -20.76 1.68
C PRO A 66 18.88 -21.72 1.78
N GLU A 67 19.14 -23.03 1.87
CA GLU A 67 18.07 -24.05 1.99
C GLU A 67 17.24 -23.88 3.28
N ASP A 68 17.84 -23.29 4.32
CA ASP A 68 17.21 -23.03 5.62
C ASP A 68 16.60 -21.61 5.74
N PHE A 69 16.43 -20.90 4.63
CA PHE A 69 15.94 -19.52 4.65
C PHE A 69 14.52 -19.40 5.25
N SER A 70 13.64 -20.35 4.93
CA SER A 70 12.26 -20.36 5.44
C SER A 70 12.19 -20.69 6.93
N THR A 71 13.08 -21.55 7.43
CA THR A 71 13.17 -21.93 8.84
C THR A 71 13.83 -20.84 9.67
N LYS A 72 14.79 -20.08 9.11
CA LYS A 72 15.46 -18.95 9.77
C LYS A 72 14.56 -17.72 9.95
N LEU A 73 13.79 -17.36 8.94
CA LEU A 73 12.92 -16.17 9.01
C LEU A 73 11.59 -16.44 9.73
N GLY A 74 11.13 -17.70 9.75
CA GLY A 74 9.96 -18.15 10.49
C GLY A 74 8.67 -17.43 10.10
N LEU A 75 7.88 -18.01 9.19
CA LEU A 75 6.59 -17.45 8.82
C LEU A 75 5.64 -17.43 10.04
N ARG A 76 5.19 -16.24 10.44
CA ARG A 76 4.21 -16.07 11.52
C ARG A 76 2.87 -15.66 10.94
N LYS A 77 1.80 -16.32 11.38
CA LYS A 77 0.45 -15.83 11.10
C LYS A 77 0.29 -14.48 11.82
N PRO A 78 -0.06 -13.39 11.12
CA PRO A 78 -0.24 -12.11 11.76
C PRO A 78 -1.43 -12.13 12.72
N ASP A 79 -1.30 -11.41 13.83
CA ASP A 79 -2.42 -10.97 14.65
C ASP A 79 -2.78 -9.54 14.24
N PHE A 80 -4.07 -9.23 14.15
CA PHE A 80 -4.56 -7.93 13.71
C PHE A 80 -5.40 -7.28 14.80
N GLY A 81 -5.39 -5.94 14.83
CA GLY A 81 -6.08 -5.14 15.82
C GLY A 81 -5.47 -5.25 17.21
N TYR A 82 -6.12 -4.57 18.16
CA TYR A 82 -5.79 -4.58 19.57
C TYR A 82 -6.91 -5.27 20.34
N ASN A 83 -6.91 -6.60 20.30
CA ASN A 83 -7.81 -7.39 21.13
C ASN A 83 -7.33 -7.33 22.58
N ASN A 84 -7.93 -6.43 23.38
CA ASN A 84 -7.91 -6.59 24.83
C ASN A 84 -8.82 -7.77 25.17
N THR A 85 -8.30 -9.00 25.17
CA THR A 85 -8.98 -10.12 25.85
C THR A 85 -8.92 -9.88 27.36
N THR A 86 -9.73 -8.96 27.86
CA THR A 86 -10.28 -9.04 29.20
C THR A 86 -11.62 -9.77 29.10
N SER A 87 -11.82 -10.75 29.96
CA SER A 87 -12.83 -11.81 29.86
C SER A 87 -14.31 -11.36 29.95
N GLU A 88 -14.60 -10.06 29.81
CA GLU A 88 -15.92 -9.47 30.10
C GLU A 88 -16.53 -8.66 28.95
N SER A 89 -15.84 -8.47 27.81
CA SER A 89 -16.39 -7.70 26.68
C SER A 89 -16.71 -8.59 25.47
N THR A 90 -17.99 -8.83 25.23
CA THR A 90 -18.54 -9.61 24.10
C THR A 90 -18.51 -8.86 22.76
N THR A 91 -17.97 -7.64 22.75
CA THR A 91 -17.74 -6.84 21.53
C THR A 91 -16.24 -6.70 21.32
N PRO A 92 -15.67 -7.18 20.19
CA PRO A 92 -14.28 -6.92 19.83
C PRO A 92 -14.17 -5.44 19.47
N ALA A 93 -14.00 -4.59 20.48
CA ALA A 93 -13.73 -3.19 20.29
C ALA A 93 -12.21 -3.01 20.24
N ASP A 94 -11.72 -2.57 19.08
CA ASP A 94 -10.33 -2.21 18.87
C ASP A 94 -10.07 -0.87 19.59
N THR A 95 -9.98 -0.93 20.93
CA THR A 95 -10.00 0.22 21.84
C THR A 95 -8.64 0.90 22.01
N ASN A 96 -7.67 0.58 21.17
CA ASN A 96 -6.34 1.17 21.30
C ASN A 96 -6.36 2.66 20.95
N LYS A 97 -6.40 3.49 22.00
CA LYS A 97 -6.42 4.95 21.90
C LYS A 97 -5.04 5.61 21.85
N SER A 98 -3.95 4.87 22.04
CA SER A 98 -2.64 5.49 22.33
C SER A 98 -1.45 4.95 21.54
N SER A 99 -1.52 3.75 20.97
CA SER A 99 -0.36 3.13 20.31
C SER A 99 -0.59 2.90 18.82
N MET A 100 0.49 2.68 18.08
CA MET A 100 0.44 2.32 16.67
C MET A 100 1.06 0.92 16.51
N LYS A 101 0.50 0.10 15.62
CA LYS A 101 0.97 -1.26 15.34
C LYS A 101 1.30 -1.36 13.86
N ALA A 102 2.50 -1.83 13.58
CA ALA A 102 2.93 -2.13 12.23
C ALA A 102 3.14 -3.64 12.11
N THR A 103 2.47 -4.25 11.14
CA THR A 103 2.59 -5.66 10.80
C THR A 103 3.31 -5.78 9.46
N TRP A 104 4.49 -6.39 9.46
CA TRP A 104 5.22 -6.67 8.22
C TRP A 104 4.62 -7.89 7.51
N LEU A 105 4.22 -7.70 6.26
CA LEU A 105 3.57 -8.73 5.43
C LEU A 105 4.51 -9.26 4.32
N GLY A 106 5.78 -8.86 4.36
CA GLY A 106 6.85 -9.26 3.44
C GLY A 106 7.19 -8.18 2.40
N HIS A 107 8.45 -8.17 1.95
CA HIS A 107 9.00 -7.13 1.06
C HIS A 107 8.77 -5.72 1.63
N ALA A 108 8.17 -4.80 0.87
CA ALA A 108 7.77 -3.46 1.30
C ALA A 108 6.32 -3.40 1.84
N CYS A 109 5.66 -4.55 2.01
CA CYS A 109 4.26 -4.59 2.44
C CYS A 109 4.13 -4.49 3.96
N PHE A 110 3.47 -3.43 4.43
CA PHE A 110 3.17 -3.21 5.85
C PHE A 110 1.72 -2.83 6.03
N LEU A 111 1.05 -3.45 7.00
CA LEU A 111 -0.21 -2.96 7.54
C LEU A 111 0.08 -2.10 8.77
N LEU A 112 -0.35 -0.85 8.74
CA LEU A 112 -0.26 0.09 9.84
C LEU A 112 -1.63 0.32 10.44
N GLU A 113 -1.78 0.07 11.73
CA GLU A 113 -3.00 0.29 12.51
C GLU A 113 -2.77 1.49 13.42
N LEU A 114 -3.47 2.59 13.15
CA LEU A 114 -3.36 3.84 13.91
C LEU A 114 -4.18 3.77 15.21
N PRO A 115 -3.87 4.61 16.22
CA PRO A 115 -4.73 4.80 17.38
C PRO A 115 -6.16 5.20 16.98
N SER A 116 -7.15 4.74 17.74
CA SER A 116 -8.55 5.12 17.59
C SER A 116 -8.79 6.54 18.11
N PRO A 117 -9.33 7.46 17.29
CA PRO A 117 -9.83 8.75 17.76
C PRO A 117 -11.00 8.61 18.74
N ASP A 118 -11.29 9.67 19.50
CA ASP A 118 -12.47 9.70 20.36
C ASP A 118 -13.76 9.61 19.54
N GLY A 119 -14.68 8.75 19.98
CA GLY A 119 -15.95 8.48 19.30
C GLY A 119 -15.84 7.50 18.12
N ALA A 120 -14.64 7.10 17.68
CA ALA A 120 -14.46 6.07 16.67
C ALA A 120 -14.42 4.66 17.28
N THR A 121 -14.81 3.66 16.50
CA THR A 121 -14.77 2.24 16.91
C THR A 121 -13.40 1.60 16.74
N ARG A 122 -12.55 2.17 15.88
CA ARG A 122 -11.15 1.82 15.65
C ARG A 122 -10.41 2.97 14.97
N GLY A 123 -9.08 2.93 15.03
CA GLY A 123 -8.23 3.79 14.21
C GLY A 123 -8.14 3.34 12.76
N ALA A 124 -7.64 4.23 11.89
CA ALA A 124 -7.48 3.94 10.47
C ALA A 124 -6.41 2.87 10.22
N ARG A 125 -6.63 2.06 9.19
CA ARG A 125 -5.71 1.00 8.75
C ARG A 125 -5.15 1.33 7.37
N ILE A 126 -3.83 1.47 7.30
CA ILE A 126 -3.09 1.85 6.10
C ILE A 126 -2.24 0.68 5.63
N LEU A 127 -2.41 0.25 4.39
CA LEU A 127 -1.62 -0.81 3.78
C LEU A 127 -0.65 -0.23 2.75
N PHE A 128 0.64 -0.45 2.95
CA PHE A 128 1.71 0.03 2.06
C PHE A 128 2.11 -1.07 1.08
N ASP A 129 2.32 -0.71 -0.19
CA ASP A 129 2.89 -1.55 -1.26
C ASP A 129 2.46 -3.04 -1.23
N PRO A 130 1.14 -3.34 -1.31
CA PRO A 130 0.64 -4.70 -1.16
C PRO A 130 1.03 -5.59 -2.34
N VAL A 131 1.87 -6.60 -2.08
CA VAL A 131 2.26 -7.63 -3.05
C VAL A 131 2.02 -9.03 -2.49
N PHE A 132 0.91 -9.62 -2.93
CA PHE A 132 0.48 -10.97 -2.53
C PHE A 132 0.61 -12.00 -3.66
N SER A 133 0.85 -11.55 -4.89
CA SER A 133 1.21 -12.43 -6.00
C SER A 133 2.49 -13.24 -5.73
N ASN A 134 2.59 -14.41 -6.38
CA ASN A 134 3.79 -15.26 -6.28
C ASN A 134 4.99 -14.67 -7.04
N ARG A 135 4.76 -13.87 -8.08
CA ARG A 135 5.82 -13.28 -8.91
C ARG A 135 5.64 -11.77 -9.06
N CYS A 136 6.75 -11.05 -9.02
CA CYS A 136 6.81 -9.63 -9.34
C CYS A 136 7.08 -9.47 -10.84
N SER A 137 6.07 -9.70 -11.67
CA SER A 137 6.21 -9.78 -13.13
C SER A 137 4.89 -9.50 -13.86
N PRO A 138 4.93 -8.97 -15.09
CA PRO A 138 3.75 -8.94 -15.96
C PRO A 138 3.28 -10.34 -16.38
N PHE A 139 4.12 -11.36 -16.26
CA PHE A 139 3.82 -12.73 -16.68
C PHE A 139 3.73 -13.66 -15.48
N SER A 140 2.74 -14.56 -15.47
CA SER A 140 2.55 -15.54 -14.40
C SER A 140 3.63 -16.63 -14.35
N PHE A 141 4.29 -16.91 -15.48
CA PHE A 141 5.26 -18.01 -15.64
C PHE A 141 6.73 -17.55 -15.62
N MET A 142 7.00 -16.25 -15.74
CA MET A 142 8.35 -15.71 -15.90
C MET A 142 8.58 -14.54 -14.95
N GLY A 143 9.84 -14.34 -14.52
CA GLY A 143 10.24 -13.25 -13.64
C GLY A 143 10.39 -13.68 -12.17
N PRO A 144 10.84 -12.77 -11.29
CA PRO A 144 11.22 -13.09 -9.91
C PRO A 144 10.04 -13.69 -9.15
N ALA A 145 10.21 -14.92 -8.64
CA ALA A 145 9.29 -15.54 -7.70
C ALA A 145 9.71 -15.21 -6.27
N ARG A 146 8.73 -15.01 -5.39
CA ARG A 146 8.99 -14.88 -3.96
C ARG A 146 9.49 -16.21 -3.39
N HIS A 147 10.44 -16.14 -2.46
CA HIS A 147 10.95 -17.32 -1.74
C HIS A 147 10.11 -17.68 -0.52
N ILE A 148 9.46 -16.68 0.10
CA ILE A 148 8.58 -16.86 1.26
C ILE A 148 7.18 -16.46 0.84
N PRO A 149 6.15 -17.31 1.04
CA PRO A 149 4.77 -16.95 0.73
C PRO A 149 4.31 -15.75 1.59
N PRO A 150 3.25 -15.03 1.20
CA PRO A 150 2.65 -14.05 2.10
C PRO A 150 2.22 -14.72 3.41
N PRO A 151 2.28 -14.02 4.56
CA PRO A 151 1.99 -14.62 5.87
C PRO A 151 0.50 -14.85 6.12
N CYS A 152 -0.37 -14.32 5.25
CA CYS A 152 -1.82 -14.52 5.26
C CYS A 152 -2.36 -14.31 3.83
N LYS A 153 -3.64 -14.63 3.61
CA LYS A 153 -4.35 -14.25 2.39
C LYS A 153 -4.90 -12.83 2.48
N LEU A 154 -5.21 -12.22 1.34
CA LEU A 154 -5.83 -10.88 1.29
C LEU A 154 -7.19 -10.86 2.01
N GLU A 155 -7.96 -11.94 1.93
CA GLU A 155 -9.26 -12.08 2.61
C GLU A 155 -9.14 -12.24 4.13
N GLU A 156 -7.94 -12.55 4.64
CA GLU A 156 -7.67 -12.62 6.08
C GLU A 156 -7.22 -11.27 6.66
N LEU A 157 -6.98 -10.26 5.81
CA LEU A 157 -6.66 -8.92 6.29
C LEU A 157 -7.88 -8.32 7.00
N PRO A 158 -7.65 -7.50 8.05
CA PRO A 158 -8.70 -6.66 8.60
C PRO A 158 -9.11 -5.61 7.55
N SER A 159 -10.24 -4.93 7.77
CA SER A 159 -10.68 -3.84 6.90
C SER A 159 -9.56 -2.83 6.64
N VAL A 160 -9.21 -2.58 5.39
CA VAL A 160 -8.20 -1.59 4.99
C VAL A 160 -8.89 -0.32 4.53
N ASP A 161 -8.52 0.83 5.08
CA ASP A 161 -9.12 2.12 4.69
C ASP A 161 -8.31 2.82 3.61
N ILE A 162 -6.99 2.68 3.67
CA ILE A 162 -6.04 3.39 2.82
C ILE A 162 -5.02 2.40 2.27
N VAL A 163 -4.74 2.49 0.97
CA VAL A 163 -3.62 1.79 0.34
C VAL A 163 -2.65 2.82 -0.21
N VAL A 164 -1.37 2.74 0.15
CA VAL A 164 -0.33 3.66 -0.31
C VAL A 164 0.66 2.91 -1.19
N ILE A 165 0.86 3.43 -2.40
CA ILE A 165 1.80 2.91 -3.38
C ILE A 165 2.99 3.88 -3.49
N SER A 166 4.19 3.36 -3.30
CA SER A 166 5.41 4.15 -3.39
C SER A 166 5.84 4.43 -4.84
N HIS A 167 5.71 3.43 -5.73
CA HIS A 167 6.01 3.51 -7.16
C HIS A 167 5.40 2.35 -7.96
N ASN A 168 5.52 2.37 -9.29
CA ASN A 168 4.79 1.49 -10.21
C ASN A 168 5.54 0.21 -10.65
N HIS A 169 6.63 -0.17 -9.98
CA HIS A 169 7.28 -1.46 -10.29
C HIS A 169 6.44 -2.63 -9.78
N TYR A 170 6.57 -3.80 -10.41
CA TYR A 170 5.76 -4.99 -10.11
C TYR A 170 5.97 -5.56 -8.69
N ASP A 171 7.06 -5.20 -8.02
CA ASP A 171 7.32 -5.54 -6.62
C ASP A 171 6.74 -4.53 -5.62
N HIS A 172 6.02 -3.50 -6.09
CA HIS A 172 5.31 -2.52 -5.24
C HIS A 172 3.85 -2.27 -5.70
N LEU A 173 3.56 -2.44 -7.00
CA LEU A 173 2.24 -2.32 -7.61
C LEU A 173 1.80 -3.66 -8.21
N ASP A 174 1.21 -4.50 -7.37
CA ASP A 174 0.67 -5.81 -7.76
C ASP A 174 -0.82 -5.72 -8.13
N THR A 175 -1.12 -5.87 -9.42
CA THR A 175 -2.50 -5.72 -9.93
C THR A 175 -3.49 -6.70 -9.29
N HIS A 176 -3.05 -7.91 -8.94
CA HIS A 176 -3.88 -8.87 -8.24
C HIS A 176 -4.27 -8.35 -6.84
N SER A 177 -3.30 -7.85 -6.09
CA SER A 177 -3.54 -7.28 -4.76
C SER A 177 -4.46 -6.07 -4.82
N ILE A 178 -4.19 -5.11 -5.71
CA ILE A 178 -5.00 -3.88 -5.86
C ILE A 178 -6.46 -4.23 -6.20
N THR A 179 -6.66 -5.11 -7.19
CA THR A 179 -8.01 -5.50 -7.63
C THR A 179 -8.79 -6.21 -6.53
N THR A 180 -8.13 -7.07 -5.77
CA THR A 180 -8.78 -7.83 -4.68
C THR A 180 -9.10 -6.93 -3.50
N LEU A 181 -8.18 -6.04 -3.10
CA LEU A 181 -8.40 -5.06 -2.02
C LEU A 181 -9.56 -4.10 -2.33
N ASP A 182 -9.64 -3.61 -3.57
CA ASP A 182 -10.73 -2.74 -4.01
C ASP A 182 -12.10 -3.44 -3.89
N LYS A 183 -12.16 -4.72 -4.26
CA LYS A 183 -13.40 -5.54 -4.11
C LYS A 183 -13.76 -5.81 -2.65
N LEU A 184 -12.77 -6.09 -1.80
CA LEU A 184 -13.00 -6.45 -0.40
C LEU A 184 -13.36 -5.26 0.47
N PHE A 185 -12.65 -4.13 0.31
CA PHE A 185 -12.69 -3.04 1.29
C PHE A 185 -12.99 -1.67 0.68
N ARG A 186 -12.85 -1.49 -0.65
CA ARG A 186 -12.92 -0.19 -1.34
C ARG A 186 -12.09 0.92 -0.67
N PRO A 187 -10.78 0.69 -0.42
CA PRO A 187 -9.94 1.67 0.25
C PRO A 187 -9.68 2.89 -0.65
N HIS A 188 -9.22 3.98 -0.04
CA HIS A 188 -8.62 5.09 -0.79
C HIS A 188 -7.20 4.71 -1.23
N PHE A 189 -6.96 4.67 -2.55
CA PHE A 189 -5.62 4.43 -3.08
C PHE A 189 -4.85 5.74 -3.23
N PHE A 190 -3.67 5.83 -2.63
CA PHE A 190 -2.71 6.92 -2.83
C PHE A 190 -1.55 6.40 -3.65
N ALA A 191 -1.26 7.05 -4.77
CA ALA A 191 -0.20 6.63 -5.67
C ALA A 191 0.56 7.84 -6.24
N PRO A 192 1.78 7.64 -6.76
CA PRO A 192 2.56 8.73 -7.33
C PRO A 192 1.91 9.32 -8.58
N LEU A 193 2.34 10.54 -8.91
CA LEU A 193 2.02 11.16 -10.19
C LEU A 193 2.37 10.22 -11.35
N ASN A 194 1.58 10.28 -12.41
CA ASN A 194 1.65 9.41 -13.60
C ASN A 194 1.08 7.98 -13.46
N ASN A 195 0.66 7.54 -12.26
CA ASN A 195 -0.04 6.24 -12.11
C ASN A 195 -1.54 6.31 -12.42
N GLY A 196 -2.11 7.51 -12.59
CA GLY A 196 -3.55 7.69 -12.73
C GLY A 196 -4.18 6.96 -13.92
N ALA A 197 -3.45 6.78 -15.03
CA ALA A 197 -3.95 6.01 -16.18
C ALA A 197 -4.22 4.54 -15.81
N TYR A 198 -3.36 3.94 -14.99
CA TYR A 198 -3.52 2.57 -14.51
C TYR A 198 -4.78 2.43 -13.63
N PHE A 199 -4.95 3.29 -12.63
CA PHE A 199 -6.12 3.21 -11.74
C PHE A 199 -7.43 3.50 -12.49
N LYS A 200 -7.44 4.45 -13.43
CA LYS A 200 -8.60 4.71 -14.30
C LYS A 200 -8.94 3.53 -15.21
N ALA A 201 -7.93 2.94 -15.86
CA ALA A 201 -8.13 1.79 -16.76
C ALA A 201 -8.71 0.58 -16.02
N ASN A 202 -8.31 0.39 -14.76
CA ASN A 202 -8.80 -0.69 -13.89
C ASN A 202 -10.01 -0.30 -13.02
N LYS A 203 -10.55 0.93 -13.19
CA LYS A 203 -11.75 1.45 -12.52
C LYS A 203 -11.67 1.49 -10.99
N HIS A 204 -10.47 1.67 -10.45
CA HIS A 204 -10.25 1.83 -9.01
C HIS A 204 -10.39 3.29 -8.61
N HIS A 205 -11.02 3.57 -7.46
CA HIS A 205 -11.05 4.91 -6.89
C HIS A 205 -9.66 5.28 -6.34
N TYR A 206 -9.07 6.40 -6.75
CA TYR A 206 -7.73 6.78 -6.31
C TYR A 206 -7.57 8.29 -6.11
N VAL A 207 -6.63 8.65 -5.25
CA VAL A 207 -6.21 10.02 -4.95
C VAL A 207 -4.79 10.21 -5.50
N SER A 208 -4.62 11.12 -6.45
CA SER A 208 -3.30 11.48 -7.00
C SER A 208 -2.63 12.58 -6.19
N GLY A 209 -1.35 12.44 -5.88
CA GLY A 209 -0.63 13.41 -5.05
C GLY A 209 0.01 14.59 -5.79
N SER A 210 -0.37 15.82 -5.41
CA SER A 210 0.50 17.02 -5.40
C SER A 210 0.35 17.81 -4.09
N GLY A 211 0.06 17.11 -2.98
CA GLY A 211 -0.15 17.68 -1.64
C GLY A 211 -1.29 16.96 -0.92
N VAL A 212 -0.97 16.05 0.01
CA VAL A 212 -1.96 15.46 0.92
C VAL A 212 -1.54 15.80 2.34
N SER A 213 -2.42 16.46 3.08
CA SER A 213 -2.27 16.83 4.48
C SER A 213 -3.58 16.45 5.16
N ILE A 214 -3.45 15.71 6.26
CA ILE A 214 -4.56 15.19 7.07
C ILE A 214 -4.92 16.23 8.13
N ASP A 215 -5.94 17.03 7.87
CA ASP A 215 -6.64 17.75 8.94
C ASP A 215 -8.15 17.59 8.74
N GLY A 216 -8.80 17.22 9.84
CA GLY A 216 -10.24 17.02 9.90
C GLY A 216 -10.97 18.33 10.12
N GLN A 217 -12.05 18.55 9.37
CA GLN A 217 -13.24 19.18 9.92
C GLN A 217 -14.50 18.91 9.09
N ASP A 218 -15.50 18.48 9.85
CA ASP A 218 -16.96 18.55 9.74
C ASP A 218 -17.58 19.27 8.55
N HIS A 219 -18.57 18.63 7.92
CA HIS A 219 -19.78 19.33 7.48
C HIS A 219 -21.02 18.44 7.60
N VAL A 220 -21.92 18.90 8.48
CA VAL A 220 -23.41 18.91 8.48
C VAL A 220 -24.14 17.86 7.66
#